data_AF-A0A957D209-F1
#
_entry.id   AF-A0A957D209-F1
#
_cell.length_a   1.000
_cell.length_b   1.000
_cell.length_c   1.000
_cell.angle_alpha   90.00
_cell.angle_beta   90.00
_cell.angle_gamma   90.00
#
_symmetry.space_group_name_H-M   'P 1'
#
loop_
_entity.id
_entity.type
_entity.pdbx_description
1 polymer ?
#
loop_
_entity_poly.entity_id
_entity_poly.type
_entity_poly.pdbx_seq_one_letter_code
_entity_poly.pdbx_strand_id
1 'polypeptide(L)'
;MFQSGFLGTNANFVTDLTLLAEIILFIALSMGVVAQRRGKYKLHDWIQTPVVILNLFLIIFVMISSFLGQRVISTLPQRPGEAYYLVVAIHAGLGLIAEGLAIYCLLAGHQILPRKIGRLRYWMWTTFAFWTAALIAGVATYAVWYMQPSPPTTELTNQLTTELTNQPTTELTNQPTTPLTTQVFLQNFAFVPAELTVTAGTEVVWQNQDGAPHNITFVDGSIAGDNFFRGESFAATFDEPGSYLIYCTLHGSPDGSGMAMAITVLEDNAENAAIAAAAPTPNPIPPTPTPVPAVAPPPVDLLEPAAPQQTVVGLVSFFDGTAPSDSVAVLLTGIAAPTGGATYEAWLTDSQTSTIFTLGQVQPDANGRISLQYTDADGRNLMGLYDGFQLTQEPQFDDNPTPGTAVYSGQQVAAALSLIRTITVAGGDAPTAYGLGARLQAEELLRHAEFVQTAYDLLSIADAQRHAEHIINLLEGENGAHFGDLDGVHGTQNPGDGFGIIPYVTQMQETAVSAANAPDATNAIQIHSTHVVLATDNALAWAAQIQDAALQIVDAATVGEIGPYVETISRFSQLLLNGADGNGDGEIAPAEGGIFTAYQHTQYMAAVPVSGEQ
;
A
#
# COMPACT_ATOMS: atom_id res chain seq x y z
N MET A 1 -11.63 -11.87 13.15
CA MET A 1 -10.98 -11.87 14.48
C MET A 1 -9.55 -12.38 14.29
N PHE A 2 -8.61 -11.51 13.93
CA PHE A 2 -7.20 -11.91 13.83
C PHE A 2 -6.60 -11.85 15.23
N GLN A 3 -6.53 -12.99 15.90
CA GLN A 3 -5.88 -13.07 17.20
C GLN A 3 -4.41 -12.64 17.05
N SER A 4 -3.98 -11.73 17.92
CA SER A 4 -2.57 -11.50 18.17
C SER A 4 -1.86 -12.84 18.40
N GLY A 5 -0.63 -12.97 17.91
CA GLY A 5 0.20 -14.13 18.17
C GLY A 5 0.27 -14.47 19.66
N PHE A 6 0.40 -15.75 19.97
CA PHE A 6 0.53 -16.26 21.33
C PHE A 6 1.99 -16.33 21.82
N LEU A 7 2.96 -16.03 20.95
CA LEU A 7 4.40 -16.05 21.25
C LEU A 7 4.95 -14.70 21.75
N GLY A 8 4.11 -13.67 21.85
CA GLY A 8 4.51 -12.35 22.37
C GLY A 8 5.40 -11.56 21.41
N THR A 9 5.26 -11.81 20.11
CA THR A 9 5.96 -11.14 19.01
C THR A 9 4.97 -10.32 18.18
N ASN A 10 5.43 -9.60 17.16
CA ASN A 10 4.55 -8.88 16.23
C ASN A 10 3.83 -9.81 15.22
N ALA A 11 3.94 -11.12 15.37
CA ALA A 11 3.29 -12.09 14.50
C ALA A 11 1.80 -12.24 14.80
N ASN A 12 1.01 -12.59 13.78
CA ASN A 12 -0.39 -12.99 13.97
C ASN A 12 -0.50 -14.46 14.41
N PHE A 13 -1.67 -14.86 14.90
CA PHE A 13 -1.93 -16.22 15.37
C PHE A 13 -1.59 -17.31 14.36
N VAL A 14 -1.86 -17.10 13.06
CA VAL A 14 -1.59 -18.10 12.01
C VAL A 14 -0.08 -18.29 11.85
N THR A 15 0.68 -17.19 11.83
CA THR A 15 2.15 -17.23 11.74
C THR A 15 2.77 -17.95 12.94
N ASP A 16 2.28 -17.68 14.16
CA ASP A 16 2.74 -18.39 15.37
C ASP A 16 2.37 -19.87 15.37
N LEU A 17 1.15 -20.18 14.93
CA LEU A 17 0.67 -21.54 14.82
C LEU A 17 1.47 -22.32 13.78
N THR A 18 1.84 -21.69 12.66
CA THR A 18 2.67 -22.30 11.61
C THR A 18 4.07 -22.59 12.11
N LEU A 19 4.74 -21.64 12.79
CA LEU A 19 6.05 -21.90 13.39
C LEU A 19 5.99 -23.06 14.40
N LEU A 20 4.97 -23.06 15.26
CA LEU A 20 4.77 -24.13 16.24
C LEU A 20 4.50 -25.48 15.55
N ALA A 21 3.68 -25.50 14.50
CA ALA A 21 3.40 -26.70 13.73
C ALA A 21 4.66 -27.26 13.06
N GLU A 22 5.51 -26.41 12.49
CA GLU A 22 6.79 -26.81 11.89
C GLU A 22 7.74 -27.41 12.93
N ILE A 23 7.84 -26.82 14.13
CA ILE A 23 8.65 -27.36 15.23
C ILE A 23 8.13 -28.73 15.67
N ILE A 24 6.81 -28.90 15.81
CA ILE A 24 6.18 -30.17 16.19
C ILE A 24 6.43 -31.24 15.11
N LEU A 25 6.26 -30.89 13.83
CA LEU A 25 6.54 -31.79 12.71
C LEU A 25 8.00 -32.21 12.67
N PHE A 26 8.94 -31.30 12.95
CA PHE A 26 10.36 -31.61 13.02
C PHE A 26 10.73 -32.54 14.20
N ILE A 27 10.09 -32.36 15.35
CA ILE A 27 10.22 -33.29 16.48
C ILE A 27 9.71 -34.69 16.07
N ALA A 28 8.55 -34.76 15.40
CA ALA A 28 8.02 -36.02 14.86
C ALA A 28 8.94 -36.66 13.83
N LEU A 29 9.52 -35.86 12.93
CA LEU A 29 10.52 -36.31 11.96
C LEU A 29 11.73 -36.95 12.67
N SER A 30 12.24 -36.27 13.70
CA SER A 30 13.36 -36.75 14.54
C SER A 30 13.04 -38.05 15.28
N MET A 31 11.81 -38.20 15.80
CA MET A 31 11.35 -39.47 16.40
C MET A 31 11.35 -40.62 15.38
N GLY A 32 10.96 -40.35 14.13
CA GLY A 32 11.02 -41.32 13.05
C GLY A 32 12.45 -41.75 12.70
N VAL A 33 13.42 -40.83 12.74
CA VAL A 33 14.86 -41.16 12.59
C VAL A 33 15.33 -42.08 13.72
N VAL A 34 14.94 -41.80 14.96
CA VAL A 34 15.27 -42.65 16.12
C VAL A 34 14.62 -44.04 15.99
N ALA A 35 13.36 -44.12 15.55
CA ALA A 35 12.68 -45.38 15.29
C ALA A 35 13.41 -46.21 14.23
N GLN A 36 13.84 -45.58 13.14
CA GLN A 36 14.63 -46.21 12.08
C GLN A 36 15.97 -46.75 12.60
N ARG A 37 16.71 -45.96 13.39
CA ARG A 37 17.99 -46.39 13.99
C ARG A 37 17.83 -47.56 14.97
N ARG A 38 16.68 -47.65 15.63
CA ARG A 38 16.33 -48.77 16.54
C ARG A 38 15.72 -49.98 15.81
N GLY A 39 15.71 -49.99 14.48
CA GLY A 39 15.16 -51.08 13.67
C GLY A 39 13.63 -51.18 13.68
N LYS A 40 12.92 -50.16 14.20
CA LYS A 40 11.45 -50.11 14.26
C LYS A 40 10.87 -49.48 12.98
N TYR A 41 11.03 -50.15 11.84
CA TYR A 41 10.65 -49.60 10.53
C TYR A 41 9.16 -49.33 10.36
N LYS A 42 8.28 -50.17 10.94
CA LYS A 42 6.84 -49.90 10.92
C LYS A 42 6.48 -48.60 11.64
N LEU A 43 7.10 -48.34 12.78
CA LEU A 43 6.87 -47.11 13.54
C LEU A 43 7.43 -45.89 12.79
N HIS A 44 8.57 -46.04 12.11
CA HIS A 44 9.09 -45.02 11.21
C HIS A 44 8.07 -44.65 10.13
N ASP A 45 7.57 -45.61 9.34
CA ASP A 45 6.58 -45.35 8.29
C ASP A 45 5.32 -44.65 8.82
N TRP A 46 4.77 -45.14 9.93
CA TRP A 46 3.57 -44.56 10.55
C TRP A 46 3.74 -43.11 10.99
N ILE A 47 4.97 -42.68 11.31
CA ILE A 47 5.27 -41.30 11.70
C ILE A 47 5.62 -40.46 10.47
N GLN A 48 6.43 -40.97 9.55
CA GLN A 48 6.95 -40.18 8.42
C GLN A 48 5.88 -39.86 7.39
N THR A 49 4.98 -40.81 7.06
CA THR A 49 3.96 -40.58 6.02
C THR A 49 3.03 -39.42 6.38
N PRO A 50 2.46 -39.33 7.60
CA PRO A 50 1.65 -38.17 8.00
C PRO A 50 2.45 -36.86 8.07
N VAL A 51 3.71 -36.91 8.54
CA VAL A 51 4.55 -35.70 8.65
C VAL A 51 4.78 -35.06 7.28
N VAL A 52 5.12 -35.86 6.27
CA VAL A 52 5.33 -35.35 4.90
C VAL A 52 4.03 -34.79 4.32
N ILE A 53 2.90 -35.50 4.48
CA ILE A 53 1.61 -35.03 3.94
C ILE A 53 1.14 -33.74 4.62
N LEU A 54 1.25 -33.65 5.96
CA LEU A 54 0.89 -32.45 6.70
C LEU A 54 1.80 -31.27 6.35
N ASN A 55 3.09 -31.51 6.15
CA ASN A 55 3.99 -30.46 5.72
C ASN A 55 3.68 -29.95 4.31
N LEU A 56 3.38 -30.85 3.38
CA LEU A 56 2.95 -30.47 2.03
C LEU A 56 1.68 -29.61 2.07
N PHE A 57 0.75 -29.92 2.97
CA PHE A 57 -0.44 -29.11 3.19
C PHE A 57 -0.08 -27.69 3.69
N LEU A 58 0.80 -27.57 4.70
CA LEU A 58 1.24 -26.26 5.20
C LEU A 58 1.94 -25.43 4.12
N ILE A 59 2.80 -26.05 3.32
CA ILE A 59 3.47 -25.38 2.20
C ILE A 59 2.44 -24.84 1.19
N ILE A 60 1.49 -25.67 0.76
CA ILE A 60 0.54 -25.30 -0.29
C ILE A 60 -0.43 -24.22 0.17
N PHE A 61 -1.02 -24.37 1.35
CA PHE A 61 -2.15 -23.52 1.76
C PHE A 61 -1.75 -22.34 2.62
N VAL A 62 -0.62 -22.42 3.34
CA VAL A 62 -0.16 -21.34 4.21
C VAL A 62 1.02 -20.61 3.58
N MET A 63 2.09 -21.33 3.23
CA MET A 63 3.30 -20.66 2.72
C MET A 63 3.11 -20.08 1.32
N ILE A 64 2.63 -20.84 0.34
CA ILE A 64 2.44 -20.33 -1.03
C ILE A 64 1.45 -19.16 -1.05
N SER A 65 0.34 -19.26 -0.30
CA SER A 65 -0.62 -18.16 -0.15
C SER A 65 0.03 -16.89 0.42
N SER A 66 0.90 -17.02 1.43
CA SER A 66 1.66 -15.89 1.98
C SER A 66 2.63 -15.29 0.97
N PHE A 67 3.32 -16.12 0.18
CA PHE A 67 4.28 -15.67 -0.84
C PHE A 67 3.61 -14.96 -2.02
N LEU A 68 2.42 -15.42 -2.43
CA LEU A 68 1.60 -14.77 -3.45
C LEU A 68 0.99 -13.46 -2.93
N GLY A 69 0.49 -13.46 -1.70
CA GLY A 69 -0.10 -12.26 -1.07
C GLY A 69 0.91 -11.14 -0.79
N GLN A 70 2.16 -11.47 -0.45
CA GLN A 70 3.22 -10.49 -0.17
C GLN A 70 4.12 -10.17 -1.39
N ARG A 71 3.75 -10.63 -2.60
CA ARG A 71 4.48 -10.38 -3.86
C ARG A 71 5.98 -10.78 -3.84
N VAL A 72 6.40 -11.64 -2.93
CA VAL A 72 7.81 -12.05 -2.76
C VAL A 72 8.35 -12.71 -4.04
N ILE A 73 7.52 -13.50 -4.73
CA ILE A 73 7.89 -14.23 -5.95
C ILE A 73 8.17 -13.28 -7.13
N SER A 74 7.45 -12.16 -7.24
CA SER A 74 7.65 -11.17 -8.31
C SER A 74 8.83 -10.22 -8.04
N THR A 75 9.16 -9.97 -6.77
CA THR A 75 10.21 -9.01 -6.38
C THR A 75 11.61 -9.66 -6.32
N LEU A 76 11.68 -10.97 -6.09
CA LEU A 76 12.93 -11.73 -5.96
C LEU A 76 13.90 -11.63 -7.16
N PRO A 77 13.45 -11.71 -8.43
CA PRO A 77 14.33 -11.58 -9.60
C PRO A 77 14.91 -10.17 -9.77
N GLN A 78 14.26 -9.16 -9.17
CA GLN A 78 14.62 -7.75 -9.34
C GLN A 78 15.65 -7.28 -8.30
N ARG A 79 15.75 -7.95 -7.15
CA ARG A 79 16.61 -7.54 -6.00
C ARG A 79 17.36 -8.74 -5.38
N PRO A 80 18.21 -9.45 -6.13
CA PRO A 80 18.85 -10.69 -5.65
C PRO A 80 19.91 -10.50 -4.56
N GLY A 81 20.35 -9.26 -4.30
CA GLY A 81 21.43 -8.93 -3.35
C GLY A 81 21.00 -8.52 -1.95
N GLU A 82 19.70 -8.31 -1.70
CA GLU A 82 19.21 -7.86 -0.40
C GLU A 82 19.09 -9.04 0.58
N ALA A 83 19.65 -8.89 1.79
CA ALA A 83 19.64 -9.94 2.82
C ALA A 83 18.21 -10.40 3.19
N TYR A 84 17.24 -9.48 3.13
CA TYR A 84 15.82 -9.74 3.36
C TYR A 84 15.23 -10.78 2.39
N TYR A 85 15.35 -10.55 1.08
CA TYR A 85 14.86 -11.49 0.06
C TYR A 85 15.73 -12.75 -0.02
N LEU A 86 17.02 -12.62 0.27
CA LEU A 86 17.95 -13.74 0.26
C LEU A 86 17.62 -14.78 1.34
N VAL A 87 17.30 -14.36 2.58
CA VAL A 87 16.94 -15.29 3.67
C VAL A 87 15.66 -16.05 3.34
N VAL A 88 14.65 -15.36 2.80
CA VAL A 88 13.36 -15.97 2.40
C VAL A 88 13.54 -16.91 1.21
N ALA A 89 14.32 -16.53 0.20
CA ALA A 89 14.63 -17.39 -0.94
C ALA A 89 15.44 -18.63 -0.57
N ILE A 90 16.41 -18.48 0.34
CA ILE A 90 17.17 -19.60 0.90
C ILE A 90 16.22 -20.55 1.64
N HIS A 91 15.34 -20.04 2.51
CA HIS A 91 14.36 -20.86 3.22
C HIS A 91 13.42 -21.60 2.25
N ALA A 92 12.83 -20.89 1.27
CA ALA A 92 11.95 -21.49 0.26
C ALA A 92 12.67 -22.55 -0.59
N GLY A 93 13.90 -22.28 -1.03
CA GLY A 93 14.71 -23.21 -1.81
C GLY A 93 15.09 -24.46 -1.02
N LEU A 94 15.51 -24.31 0.24
CA LEU A 94 15.80 -25.43 1.14
C LEU A 94 14.53 -26.27 1.39
N GLY A 95 13.38 -25.62 1.61
CA GLY A 95 12.09 -26.27 1.83
C GLY A 95 11.62 -27.08 0.62
N LEU A 96 11.70 -26.52 -0.60
CA LEU A 96 11.33 -27.22 -1.84
C LEU A 96 12.19 -28.46 -2.10
N ILE A 97 13.50 -28.36 -1.88
CA ILE A 97 14.41 -29.50 -2.01
C ILE A 97 14.10 -30.56 -0.94
N ALA A 98 13.88 -30.13 0.30
CA ALA A 98 13.54 -31.01 1.42
C ALA A 98 12.25 -31.80 1.16
N GLU A 99 11.19 -31.12 0.74
CA GLU A 99 9.87 -31.71 0.47
C GLU A 99 9.89 -32.62 -0.76
N GLY A 100 10.53 -32.19 -1.85
CA GLY A 100 10.69 -33.03 -3.06
C GLY A 100 11.44 -34.33 -2.77
N LEU A 101 12.52 -34.27 -1.98
CA LEU A 101 13.25 -35.47 -1.55
C LEU A 101 12.43 -36.33 -0.57
N ALA A 102 11.62 -35.71 0.30
CA ALA A 102 10.75 -36.42 1.23
C ALA A 102 9.65 -37.22 0.48
N ILE A 103 9.01 -36.61 -0.50
CA ILE A 103 8.03 -37.26 -1.39
C ILE A 103 8.69 -38.41 -2.16
N TYR A 104 9.89 -38.19 -2.71
CA TYR A 104 10.65 -39.27 -3.36
C TYR A 104 10.91 -40.44 -2.39
N CYS A 105 11.40 -40.15 -1.18
CA CYS A 105 11.69 -41.18 -0.18
C CYS A 105 10.42 -41.94 0.23
N LEU A 106 9.30 -41.24 0.36
CA LEU A 106 7.98 -41.81 0.67
C LEU A 106 7.53 -42.79 -0.43
N LEU A 107 7.51 -42.32 -1.68
CA LEU A 107 7.08 -43.13 -2.84
C LEU A 107 8.02 -44.31 -3.11
N ALA A 108 9.34 -44.13 -2.96
CA ALA A 108 10.31 -45.20 -3.10
C ALA A 108 10.29 -46.19 -1.91
N GLY A 109 9.94 -45.71 -0.72
CA GLY A 109 9.69 -46.51 0.49
C GLY A 109 8.53 -47.48 0.29
N HIS A 110 7.40 -46.95 -0.20
CA HIS A 110 6.18 -47.69 -0.55
C HIS A 110 6.26 -48.47 -1.87
N GLN A 111 7.41 -48.49 -2.54
CA GLN A 111 7.65 -49.22 -3.80
C GLN A 111 6.81 -48.73 -4.99
N ILE A 112 6.30 -47.50 -4.92
CA ILE A 112 5.59 -46.83 -6.02
C ILE A 112 6.61 -46.32 -7.06
N LEU A 113 7.76 -45.82 -6.61
CA LEU A 113 8.88 -45.40 -7.47
C LEU A 113 10.09 -46.34 -7.39
N PRO A 114 10.86 -46.47 -8.48
CA PRO A 114 12.04 -47.33 -8.51
C PRO A 114 13.16 -46.80 -7.61
N ARG A 115 13.75 -47.68 -6.79
CA ARG A 115 14.92 -47.40 -5.93
C ARG A 115 16.26 -47.33 -6.70
N LYS A 116 16.22 -46.97 -7.98
CA LYS A 116 17.35 -47.10 -8.93
C LYS A 116 18.46 -46.06 -8.73
N ILE A 117 18.24 -45.02 -7.92
CA ILE A 117 19.22 -43.97 -7.63
C ILE A 117 19.79 -44.20 -6.22
N GLY A 118 20.95 -44.82 -6.11
CA GLY A 118 21.68 -44.96 -4.83
C GLY A 118 21.00 -45.81 -3.75
N ARG A 119 21.55 -45.82 -2.52
CA ARG A 119 20.90 -46.47 -1.36
C ARG A 119 19.91 -45.48 -0.74
N LEU A 120 18.64 -45.86 -0.64
CA LEU A 120 17.55 -45.04 -0.08
C LEU A 120 17.89 -44.39 1.27
N ARG A 121 18.69 -45.08 2.11
CA ARG A 121 19.17 -44.54 3.38
C ARG A 121 19.89 -43.19 3.24
N TYR A 122 20.66 -42.98 2.18
CA TYR A 122 21.41 -41.75 1.99
C TYR A 122 20.47 -40.60 1.63
N TRP A 123 19.46 -40.86 0.80
CA TRP A 123 18.42 -39.88 0.50
C TRP A 123 17.65 -39.49 1.75
N MET A 124 17.30 -40.43 2.61
CA MET A 124 16.64 -40.13 3.89
C MET A 124 17.48 -39.22 4.80
N TRP A 125 18.81 -39.45 4.87
CA TRP A 125 19.72 -38.59 5.64
C TRP A 125 19.87 -37.20 5.00
N THR A 126 19.95 -37.12 3.67
CA THR A 126 19.99 -35.87 2.93
C THR A 126 18.70 -35.07 3.12
N THR A 127 17.54 -35.72 3.02
CA THR A 127 16.22 -35.12 3.31
C THR A 127 16.18 -34.54 4.71
N PHE A 128 16.61 -35.29 5.72
CA PHE A 128 16.64 -34.81 7.11
C PHE A 128 17.56 -33.61 7.30
N ALA A 129 18.71 -33.56 6.61
CA ALA A 129 19.63 -32.43 6.65
C ALA A 129 19.02 -31.16 6.05
N PHE A 130 18.38 -31.27 4.87
CA PHE A 130 17.68 -30.13 4.25
C PHE A 130 16.49 -29.65 5.08
N TRP A 131 15.72 -30.57 5.66
CA TRP A 131 14.64 -30.24 6.60
C TRP A 131 15.14 -29.48 7.84
N THR A 132 16.29 -29.88 8.38
CA THR A 132 16.90 -29.18 9.52
C THR A 132 17.35 -27.77 9.13
N ALA A 133 17.97 -27.62 7.95
CA ALA A 133 18.39 -26.32 7.44
C ALA A 133 17.20 -25.41 7.14
N ALA A 134 16.12 -25.95 6.57
CA ALA A 134 14.88 -25.22 6.29
C ALA A 134 14.23 -24.70 7.58
N LEU A 135 14.14 -25.54 8.63
CA LEU A 135 13.60 -25.12 9.93
C LEU A 135 14.45 -24.00 10.57
N ILE A 136 15.78 -24.12 10.54
CA ILE A 136 16.67 -23.07 11.07
C ILE A 136 16.45 -21.75 10.31
N ALA A 137 16.36 -21.81 8.98
CA ALA A 137 16.08 -20.64 8.16
C ALA A 137 14.66 -20.08 8.41
N GLY A 138 13.67 -20.93 8.68
CA GLY A 138 12.30 -20.53 9.01
C GLY A 138 12.22 -19.81 10.35
N VAL A 139 12.87 -20.34 11.38
CA VAL A 139 13.01 -19.69 12.70
C VAL A 139 13.75 -18.35 12.56
N ALA A 140 14.81 -18.29 11.76
CA ALA A 140 15.54 -17.05 11.51
C ALA A 140 14.67 -16.01 10.81
N THR A 141 13.87 -16.43 9.81
CA THR A 141 12.90 -15.57 9.13
C THR A 141 11.89 -15.01 10.13
N TYR A 142 11.31 -15.87 10.96
CA TYR A 142 10.35 -15.47 12.00
C TYR A 142 10.96 -14.48 13.01
N ALA A 143 12.20 -14.71 13.45
CA ALA A 143 12.87 -13.83 14.38
C ALA A 143 13.14 -12.44 13.77
N VAL A 144 13.66 -12.40 12.53
CA VAL A 144 13.94 -11.13 11.84
C VAL A 144 12.66 -10.34 11.60
N TRP A 145 11.55 -11.01 11.29
CA TRP A 145 10.31 -10.36 10.87
C TRP A 145 9.42 -9.96 12.05
N TYR A 146 9.39 -10.75 13.12
CA TYR A 146 8.38 -10.60 14.17
C TYR A 146 8.95 -10.32 15.56
N MET A 147 10.23 -10.61 15.82
CA MET A 147 10.85 -10.36 17.14
C MET A 147 11.51 -8.98 17.25
N GLN A 148 11.25 -8.05 16.32
CA GLN A 148 11.70 -6.66 16.45
C GLN A 148 11.03 -6.01 17.67
N PRO A 149 11.79 -5.31 18.54
CA PRO A 149 11.21 -4.66 19.70
C PRO A 149 10.20 -3.61 19.23
N SER A 150 8.95 -3.71 19.69
CA SER A 150 8.04 -2.57 19.64
C SER A 150 8.67 -1.41 20.42
N PRO A 151 8.51 -0.14 19.99
CA PRO A 151 9.01 1.00 20.76
C PRO A 151 8.48 0.92 22.21
N PRO A 152 9.31 1.21 23.23
CA PRO A 152 8.93 1.02 24.62
C PRO A 152 7.82 2.01 24.98
N THR A 153 6.58 1.52 24.96
CA THR A 153 5.38 2.24 25.38
C THR A 153 5.43 2.65 26.86
N THR A 154 6.36 2.07 27.62
CA THR A 154 6.45 2.20 29.09
C THR A 154 7.23 3.44 29.57
N GLU A 155 8.09 4.05 28.73
CA GLU A 155 8.81 5.28 29.12
C GLU A 155 7.99 6.55 28.86
N LEU A 156 7.14 6.57 27.83
CA LEU A 156 6.27 7.69 27.51
C LEU A 156 5.20 7.90 28.62
N THR A 157 4.68 6.81 29.19
CA THR A 157 3.68 6.85 30.28
C THR A 157 4.23 7.49 31.56
N ASN A 158 5.50 7.24 31.89
CA ASN A 158 6.10 7.77 33.12
C ASN A 158 6.49 9.25 33.00
N GLN A 159 6.83 9.71 31.79
CA GLN A 159 7.09 11.13 31.54
C GLN A 159 5.79 11.95 31.52
N LEU A 160 4.71 11.44 30.91
CA LEU A 160 3.40 12.12 30.91
C LEU A 160 2.77 12.20 32.31
N THR A 161 2.90 11.15 33.14
CA THR A 161 2.29 11.11 34.48
C THR A 161 2.89 12.14 35.43
N THR A 162 4.17 12.51 35.22
CA THR A 162 4.88 13.49 36.06
C THR A 162 4.52 14.94 35.70
N GLU A 163 4.09 15.20 34.46
CA GLU A 163 3.66 16.53 34.01
C GLU A 163 2.18 16.81 34.34
N LEU A 164 1.32 15.80 34.30
CA LEU A 164 -0.12 15.90 34.59
C LEU A 164 -0.48 16.00 36.09
N THR A 165 0.44 15.72 37.01
CA THR A 165 0.17 15.83 38.47
C THR A 165 0.36 17.23 39.05
N ASN A 166 0.86 18.20 38.27
CA ASN A 166 1.20 19.54 38.75
C ASN A 166 0.25 20.67 38.30
N GLN A 167 -0.92 20.35 37.74
CA GLN A 167 -1.93 21.36 37.40
C GLN A 167 -3.04 21.46 38.47
N PRO A 168 -3.34 22.64 39.02
CA PRO A 168 -4.39 22.79 40.03
C PRO A 168 -5.79 22.57 39.44
N THR A 169 -6.54 21.65 40.03
CA THR A 169 -7.92 21.32 39.68
C THR A 169 -8.89 22.29 40.33
N THR A 170 -9.28 23.35 39.63
CA THR A 170 -10.51 24.13 39.95
C THR A 170 -11.02 24.79 38.68
N GLU A 171 -12.33 24.63 38.42
CA GLU A 171 -13.07 24.90 37.18
C GLU A 171 -12.78 23.86 36.09
N LEU A 172 -13.72 22.98 35.72
CA LEU A 172 -14.99 23.30 35.10
C LEU A 172 -16.06 22.25 35.45
N THR A 173 -17.17 22.69 36.03
CA THR A 173 -18.45 21.97 35.98
C THR A 173 -19.35 22.70 34.99
N ASN A 174 -20.02 21.93 34.12
CA ASN A 174 -21.00 22.28 33.09
C ASN A 174 -20.49 22.33 31.64
N GLN A 175 -20.52 21.17 30.99
CA GLN A 175 -20.85 21.09 29.55
C GLN A 175 -21.86 19.94 29.32
N PRO A 176 -22.75 20.04 28.32
CA PRO A 176 -23.73 19.00 28.01
C PRO A 176 -23.02 17.73 27.52
N THR A 177 -23.57 16.56 27.85
CA THR A 177 -23.13 15.25 27.32
C THR A 177 -23.43 15.16 25.83
N THR A 178 -22.47 15.59 25.01
CA THR A 178 -22.39 15.26 23.58
C THR A 178 -22.25 13.73 23.44
N PRO A 179 -22.91 13.08 22.47
CA PRO A 179 -22.64 11.68 22.15
C PRO A 179 -21.13 11.49 21.96
N LEU A 180 -20.56 10.43 22.53
CA LEU A 180 -19.17 10.09 22.31
C LEU A 180 -19.07 9.59 20.87
N THR A 181 -18.41 10.35 19.99
CA THR A 181 -18.12 9.96 18.61
C THR A 181 -16.73 9.32 18.56
N THR A 182 -16.58 8.19 17.86
CA THR A 182 -15.29 7.52 17.66
C THR A 182 -15.09 7.14 16.20
N GLN A 183 -13.83 7.08 15.75
CA GLN A 183 -13.50 6.89 14.32
C GLN A 183 -12.84 5.53 14.03
N VAL A 184 -13.13 4.99 12.85
CA VAL A 184 -12.56 3.77 12.28
C VAL A 184 -12.14 4.04 10.84
N PHE A 185 -10.89 3.80 10.50
CA PHE A 185 -10.39 4.00 9.14
C PHE A 185 -10.43 2.72 8.33
N LEU A 186 -10.76 2.81 7.06
CA LEU A 186 -10.66 1.72 6.10
C LEU A 186 -9.40 1.99 5.28
N GLN A 187 -8.29 1.39 5.72
CA GLN A 187 -6.95 1.62 5.20
C GLN A 187 -6.18 0.31 5.07
N ASN A 188 -5.35 0.17 4.03
CA ASN A 188 -4.60 -1.03 3.69
C ASN A 188 -5.47 -2.30 3.64
N PHE A 189 -6.70 -2.20 3.10
CA PHE A 189 -7.69 -3.27 3.06
C PHE A 189 -8.06 -3.81 4.45
N ALA A 190 -8.02 -2.96 5.48
CA ALA A 190 -8.35 -3.29 6.86
C ALA A 190 -9.19 -2.19 7.52
N PHE A 191 -10.02 -2.57 8.50
CA PHE A 191 -10.61 -1.62 9.44
C PHE A 191 -9.59 -1.33 10.55
N VAL A 192 -9.37 -0.06 10.87
CA VAL A 192 -8.39 0.39 11.84
C VAL A 192 -9.07 1.35 12.84
N PRO A 193 -9.26 0.93 14.11
CA PRO A 193 -8.85 -0.35 14.68
C PRO A 193 -9.74 -1.52 14.22
N ALA A 194 -9.19 -2.74 14.20
CA ALA A 194 -9.93 -3.96 13.88
C ALA A 194 -10.78 -4.47 15.06
N GLU A 195 -10.52 -3.99 16.28
CA GLU A 195 -11.33 -4.24 17.47
C GLU A 195 -11.59 -2.91 18.17
N LEU A 196 -12.87 -2.62 18.45
CA LEU A 196 -13.30 -1.37 19.06
C LEU A 196 -14.25 -1.67 20.22
N THR A 197 -14.03 -1.05 21.38
CA THR A 197 -14.94 -1.15 22.54
C THR A 197 -15.53 0.22 22.85
N VAL A 198 -16.85 0.31 22.90
CA VAL A 198 -17.61 1.56 23.12
C VAL A 198 -18.75 1.33 24.11
N THR A 199 -19.37 2.39 24.61
CA THR A 199 -20.59 2.31 25.41
C THR A 199 -21.84 2.49 24.54
N ALA A 200 -22.98 2.00 24.99
CA ALA A 200 -24.27 2.23 24.33
C ALA A 200 -24.52 3.74 24.14
N GLY A 201 -25.00 4.12 22.94
CA GLY A 201 -25.19 5.51 22.52
C GLY A 201 -23.98 6.15 21.82
N THR A 202 -22.87 5.43 21.64
CA THR A 202 -21.70 5.90 20.88
C THR A 202 -21.96 5.90 19.38
N GLU A 203 -21.58 6.98 18.70
CA GLU A 203 -21.56 7.08 17.24
C GLU A 203 -20.19 6.63 16.72
N VAL A 204 -20.18 5.64 15.83
CA VAL A 204 -18.97 5.17 15.16
C VAL A 204 -18.97 5.71 13.74
N VAL A 205 -17.90 6.41 13.38
CA VAL A 205 -17.69 6.98 12.05
C VAL A 205 -16.60 6.18 11.34
N TRP A 206 -16.94 5.59 10.21
CA TRP A 206 -16.01 4.91 9.33
C TRP A 206 -15.64 5.82 8.17
N GLN A 207 -14.37 5.90 7.81
CA GLN A 207 -13.91 6.67 6.65
C GLN A 207 -13.00 5.83 5.76
N ASN A 208 -13.25 5.84 4.46
CA ASN A 208 -12.38 5.15 3.51
C ASN A 208 -11.13 5.96 3.18
N GLN A 209 -9.96 5.43 3.51
CA GLN A 209 -8.67 6.05 3.21
C GLN A 209 -7.92 5.34 2.06
N ASP A 210 -8.39 4.15 1.67
CA ASP A 210 -7.87 3.42 0.53
C ASP A 210 -8.40 3.97 -0.81
N GLY A 211 -7.61 3.80 -1.87
CA GLY A 211 -8.09 4.01 -3.24
C GLY A 211 -9.13 2.97 -3.67
N ALA A 212 -9.16 1.82 -3.01
CA ALA A 212 -10.16 0.79 -3.23
C ALA A 212 -11.48 1.16 -2.54
N PRO A 213 -12.65 1.01 -3.19
CA PRO A 213 -13.93 1.21 -2.53
C PRO A 213 -14.14 0.14 -1.47
N HIS A 214 -14.77 0.49 -0.37
CA HIS A 214 -15.08 -0.42 0.73
C HIS A 214 -16.52 -0.26 1.20
N ASN A 215 -17.05 -1.23 1.94
CA ASN A 215 -18.37 -1.08 2.55
C ASN A 215 -18.40 -1.68 3.96
N ILE A 216 -19.51 -1.47 4.65
CA ILE A 216 -19.76 -1.93 6.01
C ILE A 216 -20.95 -2.87 5.97
N THR A 217 -20.69 -4.15 6.19
CA THR A 217 -21.73 -5.19 6.19
C THR A 217 -21.72 -5.92 7.52
N PHE A 218 -22.89 -6.02 8.15
CA PHE A 218 -23.08 -6.81 9.37
C PHE A 218 -23.26 -8.30 9.02
N VAL A 219 -22.89 -9.20 9.93
CA VAL A 219 -22.97 -10.66 9.71
C VAL A 219 -24.38 -11.18 9.45
N ASP A 220 -25.43 -10.45 9.86
CA ASP A 220 -26.82 -10.78 9.52
C ASP A 220 -27.18 -10.50 8.05
N GLY A 221 -26.23 -9.98 7.26
CA GLY A 221 -26.35 -9.66 5.84
C GLY A 221 -26.90 -8.27 5.57
N SER A 222 -27.15 -7.46 6.61
CA SER A 222 -27.53 -6.06 6.42
C SER A 222 -26.30 -5.23 6.03
N ILE A 223 -26.45 -4.46 4.95
CA ILE A 223 -25.41 -3.53 4.46
C ILE A 223 -25.75 -2.15 5.00
N ALA A 224 -24.77 -1.52 5.64
CA ALA A 224 -24.82 -0.11 5.99
C ALA A 224 -24.40 0.72 4.77
N GLY A 225 -25.39 1.17 3.98
CA GLY A 225 -25.17 2.11 2.87
C GLY A 225 -24.63 1.49 1.56
N ASP A 226 -24.19 2.37 0.66
CA ASP A 226 -23.51 2.02 -0.60
C ASP A 226 -22.00 1.81 -0.37
N ASN A 227 -21.25 1.42 -1.40
CA ASN A 227 -19.78 1.39 -1.33
C ASN A 227 -19.22 2.80 -1.09
N PHE A 228 -18.37 2.93 -0.07
CA PHE A 228 -17.60 4.12 0.29
C PHE A 228 -16.34 4.21 -0.58
N PHE A 229 -16.17 5.31 -1.27
CA PHE A 229 -14.96 5.65 -2.03
C PHE A 229 -13.98 6.45 -1.18
N ARG A 230 -12.73 6.60 -1.62
CA ARG A 230 -11.69 7.32 -0.86
C ARG A 230 -12.17 8.71 -0.42
N GLY A 231 -12.10 8.98 0.87
CA GLY A 231 -12.58 10.20 1.55
C GLY A 231 -14.02 10.11 2.07
N GLU A 232 -14.85 9.20 1.55
CA GLU A 232 -16.24 9.08 2.00
C GLU A 232 -16.32 8.46 3.39
N SER A 233 -17.28 8.97 4.18
CA SER A 233 -17.53 8.54 5.54
C SER A 233 -18.96 8.02 5.73
N PHE A 234 -19.12 7.09 6.66
CA PHE A 234 -20.39 6.58 7.13
C PHE A 234 -20.43 6.59 8.65
N ALA A 235 -21.57 6.97 9.22
CA ALA A 235 -21.75 6.99 10.67
C ALA A 235 -22.92 6.10 11.07
N ALA A 236 -22.75 5.33 12.15
CA ALA A 236 -23.84 4.63 12.80
C ALA A 236 -23.73 4.71 14.33
N THR A 237 -24.87 4.87 14.98
CA THR A 237 -24.99 4.87 16.44
C THR A 237 -25.30 3.47 16.95
N PHE A 238 -24.61 3.05 18.01
CA PHE A 238 -24.79 1.74 18.64
C PHE A 238 -25.50 1.88 20.00
N ASP A 239 -26.82 1.77 20.01
CA ASP A 239 -27.65 1.98 21.21
C ASP A 239 -27.83 0.74 22.09
N GLU A 240 -27.58 -0.46 21.55
CA GLU A 240 -27.82 -1.73 22.25
C GLU A 240 -26.49 -2.40 22.64
N PRO A 241 -26.31 -2.81 23.91
CA PRO A 241 -25.14 -3.58 24.33
C PRO A 241 -25.05 -4.92 23.61
N GLY A 242 -23.86 -5.29 23.14
CA GLY A 242 -23.67 -6.49 22.33
C GLY A 242 -22.35 -6.51 21.58
N SER A 243 -22.12 -7.58 20.82
CA SER A 243 -20.96 -7.70 19.93
C SER A 243 -21.42 -7.71 18.48
N TYR A 244 -20.84 -6.81 17.69
CA TYR A 244 -21.15 -6.61 16.28
C TYR A 244 -19.92 -6.97 15.45
N LEU A 245 -20.02 -8.01 14.63
CA LEU A 245 -18.99 -8.35 13.64
C LEU A 245 -19.36 -7.69 12.30
N ILE A 246 -18.42 -6.97 11.73
CA ILE A 246 -18.56 -6.16 10.52
C ILE A 246 -17.49 -6.59 9.53
N TYR A 247 -17.83 -6.68 8.24
CA TYR A 247 -16.89 -6.99 7.18
C TYR A 247 -17.18 -6.16 5.91
N CYS A 248 -16.16 -5.97 5.09
CA CYS A 248 -16.31 -5.39 3.75
C CYS A 248 -16.60 -6.53 2.77
N THR A 249 -17.70 -6.49 2.01
CA THR A 249 -18.04 -7.57 1.07
C THR A 249 -17.10 -7.65 -0.13
N LEU A 250 -16.29 -6.60 -0.36
CA LEU A 250 -15.34 -6.52 -1.46
C LEU A 250 -13.99 -7.15 -1.10
N HIS A 251 -13.58 -7.01 0.17
CA HIS A 251 -12.23 -7.35 0.62
C HIS A 251 -12.20 -8.21 1.89
N GLY A 252 -13.36 -8.71 2.34
CA GLY A 252 -13.54 -9.55 3.52
C GLY A 252 -14.77 -10.47 3.43
N SER A 253 -15.01 -11.25 4.49
CA SER A 253 -16.05 -12.30 4.53
C SER A 253 -16.82 -12.31 5.86
N PRO A 254 -18.09 -12.79 5.87
CA PRO A 254 -18.91 -12.87 7.09
C PRO A 254 -18.39 -13.84 8.15
N ASP A 255 -17.42 -14.70 7.83
CA ASP A 255 -16.70 -15.55 8.79
C ASP A 255 -15.55 -14.84 9.52
N GLY A 256 -15.33 -13.55 9.22
CA GLY A 256 -14.32 -12.71 9.85
C GLY A 256 -12.93 -12.78 9.19
N SER A 257 -12.83 -13.35 7.97
CA SER A 257 -11.63 -13.37 7.13
C SER A 257 -11.49 -12.11 6.27
N GLY A 258 -10.26 -11.72 5.92
CA GLY A 258 -9.98 -10.51 5.14
C GLY A 258 -10.29 -9.22 5.91
N MET A 259 -10.86 -8.22 5.25
CA MET A 259 -11.23 -6.95 5.84
C MET A 259 -12.47 -7.08 6.75
N ALA A 260 -12.24 -7.27 8.06
CA ALA A 260 -13.28 -7.41 9.07
C ALA A 260 -12.88 -6.76 10.41
N MET A 261 -13.88 -6.31 11.18
CA MET A 261 -13.72 -5.76 12.53
C MET A 261 -14.78 -6.25 13.52
N ALA A 262 -14.47 -6.16 14.82
CA ALA A 262 -15.42 -6.41 15.90
C ALA A 262 -15.65 -5.16 16.76
N ILE A 263 -16.91 -4.80 16.97
CA ILE A 263 -17.32 -3.73 17.90
C ILE A 263 -17.99 -4.38 19.11
N THR A 264 -17.49 -4.08 20.31
CA THR A 264 -18.10 -4.48 21.59
C THR A 264 -18.75 -3.26 22.23
N VAL A 265 -20.07 -3.31 22.41
CA VAL A 265 -20.87 -2.23 23.00
C VAL A 265 -21.22 -2.63 24.43
N LEU A 266 -20.71 -1.86 25.40
CA LEU A 266 -20.96 -2.03 26.82
C LEU A 266 -22.19 -1.21 27.26
N GLU A 267 -22.82 -1.59 28.37
CA GLU A 267 -23.86 -0.76 28.99
C GLU A 267 -23.32 0.63 29.38
N ASP A 268 -24.11 1.68 29.17
CA ASP A 268 -23.78 3.04 29.60
C ASP A 268 -23.83 3.16 31.13
N ASN A 269 -22.67 2.97 31.78
CA ASN A 269 -22.48 3.21 33.19
C ASN A 269 -21.05 3.69 33.49
N ALA A 270 -20.86 4.30 34.66
CA ALA A 270 -19.60 4.96 35.03
C ALA A 270 -18.39 4.01 35.10
N GLU A 271 -18.61 2.70 35.33
CA GLU A 271 -17.55 1.68 35.36
C GLU A 271 -17.12 1.29 33.93
N ASN A 272 -18.09 1.09 33.04
CA ASN A 272 -17.86 0.77 31.63
C ASN A 272 -17.34 1.96 30.82
N ALA A 273 -17.72 3.19 31.17
CA ALA A 273 -17.15 4.41 30.58
C ALA A 273 -15.65 4.55 30.88
N ALA A 274 -15.20 4.13 32.06
CA ALA A 274 -13.78 4.10 32.41
C ALA A 274 -13.02 2.97 31.69
N ILE A 275 -13.67 1.84 31.40
CA ILE A 275 -13.10 0.74 30.60
C ILE A 275 -12.96 1.14 29.13
N ALA A 276 -13.97 1.81 28.56
CA ALA A 276 -13.93 2.33 27.19
C ALA A 276 -12.89 3.45 27.02
N ALA A 277 -12.73 4.33 28.01
CA ALA A 277 -11.72 5.40 28.01
C ALA A 277 -10.27 4.91 28.22
N ALA A 278 -10.09 3.66 28.69
CA ALA A 278 -8.77 3.03 28.88
C ALA A 278 -8.33 2.16 27.69
N ALA A 279 -9.21 1.95 26.70
CA ALA A 279 -8.84 1.34 25.42
C ALA A 279 -8.00 2.33 24.59
N PRO A 280 -7.06 1.86 23.74
CA PRO A 280 -6.24 2.76 22.92
C PRO A 280 -7.13 3.55 21.96
N THR A 281 -7.30 4.85 22.21
CA THR A 281 -8.02 5.77 21.33
C THR A 281 -7.02 6.62 20.51
N PRO A 282 -7.35 6.99 19.27
CA PRO A 282 -6.69 8.09 18.58
C PRO A 282 -6.80 9.39 19.39
N ASN A 283 -5.80 10.28 19.27
CA ASN A 283 -5.71 11.52 20.04
C ASN A 283 -6.92 12.46 19.82
N PRO A 284 -7.33 13.22 20.86
CA PRO A 284 -8.37 14.23 20.71
C PRO A 284 -7.85 15.53 20.04
N ILE A 285 -8.74 16.17 19.28
CA ILE A 285 -8.52 17.35 18.43
C ILE A 285 -8.14 18.61 19.25
N PRO A 286 -7.06 19.36 18.91
CA PRO A 286 -6.81 20.70 19.43
C PRO A 286 -7.56 21.80 18.65
N PRO A 287 -7.86 22.96 19.27
CA PRO A 287 -8.63 24.02 18.61
C PRO A 287 -7.86 24.72 17.48
N THR A 288 -8.59 25.00 16.40
CA THR A 288 -8.19 25.58 15.11
C THR A 288 -7.38 26.88 15.20
N PRO A 289 -6.23 27.02 14.49
CA PRO A 289 -5.59 28.31 14.28
C PRO A 289 -6.29 29.13 13.18
N THR A 290 -6.37 30.44 13.42
CA THR A 290 -7.00 31.45 12.57
C THR A 290 -6.48 31.44 11.11
N PRO A 291 -7.34 31.55 10.09
CA PRO A 291 -6.91 31.50 8.68
C PRO A 291 -6.07 32.72 8.27
N VAL A 292 -4.99 32.45 7.53
CA VAL A 292 -4.19 33.45 6.82
C VAL A 292 -4.98 33.93 5.58
N PRO A 293 -4.96 35.24 5.21
CA PRO A 293 -5.76 35.75 4.11
C PRO A 293 -5.30 35.19 2.76
N ALA A 294 -6.24 34.62 2.01
CA ALA A 294 -6.04 34.17 0.63
C ALA A 294 -5.70 35.35 -0.30
N VAL A 295 -4.68 35.18 -1.13
CA VAL A 295 -4.43 36.06 -2.29
C VAL A 295 -5.46 35.71 -3.36
N ALA A 296 -6.24 36.70 -3.80
CA ALA A 296 -7.29 36.51 -4.80
C ALA A 296 -6.69 36.15 -6.18
N PRO A 297 -7.31 35.21 -6.93
CA PRO A 297 -6.90 34.91 -8.30
C PRO A 297 -7.15 36.11 -9.23
N PRO A 298 -6.36 36.26 -10.32
CA PRO A 298 -6.53 37.36 -11.27
C PRO A 298 -7.86 37.25 -12.03
N PRO A 299 -8.43 38.38 -12.49
CA PRO A 299 -9.72 38.40 -13.18
C PRO A 299 -9.60 37.78 -14.58
N VAL A 300 -10.46 36.80 -14.86
CA VAL A 300 -10.62 36.19 -16.18
C VAL A 300 -11.41 37.15 -17.08
N ASP A 301 -10.79 37.56 -18.18
CA ASP A 301 -11.40 38.41 -19.20
C ASP A 301 -12.38 37.58 -20.05
N LEU A 302 -13.64 38.00 -20.12
CA LEU A 302 -14.73 37.27 -20.79
C LEU A 302 -14.73 37.57 -22.29
N LEU A 303 -14.23 36.65 -23.11
CA LEU A 303 -14.42 36.67 -24.56
C LEU A 303 -15.36 35.55 -25.03
N GLU A 304 -16.45 35.99 -25.67
CA GLU A 304 -17.40 35.32 -26.59
C GLU A 304 -18.18 34.06 -26.17
N PRO A 305 -19.44 33.90 -26.66
CA PRO A 305 -20.32 32.81 -26.25
C PRO A 305 -19.89 31.48 -26.87
N ALA A 306 -19.57 30.51 -26.01
CA ALA A 306 -19.21 29.15 -26.38
C ALA A 306 -20.36 28.45 -27.14
N ALA A 307 -19.98 27.66 -28.15
CA ALA A 307 -20.82 26.68 -28.83
C ALA A 307 -21.52 25.73 -27.83
N PRO A 308 -22.64 25.06 -28.19
CA PRO A 308 -23.37 24.19 -27.28
C PRO A 308 -22.44 23.12 -26.69
N GLN A 309 -22.11 23.23 -25.40
CA GLN A 309 -21.33 22.24 -24.68
C GLN A 309 -22.12 20.92 -24.67
N GLN A 310 -21.55 19.88 -25.30
CA GLN A 310 -22.00 18.52 -25.08
C GLN A 310 -21.97 18.24 -23.57
N THR A 311 -23.06 17.68 -23.05
CA THR A 311 -23.17 17.36 -21.63
C THR A 311 -22.20 16.24 -21.29
N VAL A 312 -21.14 16.57 -20.53
CA VAL A 312 -20.22 15.60 -19.96
C VAL A 312 -21.00 14.76 -18.94
N VAL A 313 -21.02 13.45 -19.14
CA VAL A 313 -21.75 12.48 -18.30
C VAL A 313 -20.85 11.80 -17.28
N GLY A 314 -19.53 11.98 -17.38
CA GLY A 314 -18.57 11.41 -16.45
C GLY A 314 -17.13 11.48 -16.91
N LEU A 315 -16.28 10.72 -16.23
CA LEU A 315 -14.83 10.71 -16.42
C LEU A 315 -14.29 9.29 -16.42
N VAL A 316 -13.23 9.08 -17.19
CA VAL A 316 -12.38 7.89 -17.12
C VAL A 316 -11.03 8.30 -16.58
N SER A 317 -10.65 7.75 -15.43
CA SER A 317 -9.41 8.10 -14.74
C SER A 317 -8.44 6.92 -14.74
N PHE A 318 -7.15 7.21 -14.80
CA PHE A 318 -6.09 6.21 -14.72
C PHE A 318 -5.40 6.28 -13.37
N PHE A 319 -4.93 5.13 -12.89
CA PHE A 319 -4.20 5.03 -11.63
C PHE A 319 -3.33 3.76 -11.61
N ASP A 320 -2.46 3.66 -10.61
CA ASP A 320 -1.65 2.47 -10.35
C ASP A 320 -2.49 1.42 -9.61
N GLY A 321 -2.57 0.22 -10.17
CA GLY A 321 -3.08 -0.97 -9.49
C GLY A 321 -1.93 -1.93 -9.17
N THR A 322 -1.56 -2.78 -10.13
CA THR A 322 -0.42 -3.71 -9.94
C THR A 322 0.89 -3.20 -10.51
N ALA A 323 0.80 -2.32 -11.51
CA ALA A 323 1.88 -1.66 -12.22
C ALA A 323 1.52 -0.18 -12.52
N PRO A 324 2.49 0.65 -12.95
CA PRO A 324 2.23 2.06 -13.23
C PRO A 324 1.16 2.29 -14.29
N SER A 325 0.10 3.03 -13.92
CA SER A 325 -1.02 3.43 -14.77
C SER A 325 -1.70 2.27 -15.52
N ASP A 326 -1.73 1.09 -14.88
CA ASP A 326 -2.32 -0.14 -15.43
C ASP A 326 -3.82 -0.30 -15.14
N SER A 327 -4.39 0.65 -14.41
CA SER A 327 -5.75 0.58 -13.94
C SER A 327 -6.57 1.77 -14.39
N VAL A 328 -7.85 1.51 -14.60
CA VAL A 328 -8.84 2.46 -15.10
C VAL A 328 -10.07 2.42 -14.22
N ALA A 329 -10.58 3.60 -13.86
CA ALA A 329 -11.88 3.79 -13.24
C ALA A 329 -12.77 4.57 -14.21
N VAL A 330 -13.90 3.99 -14.57
CA VAL A 330 -14.95 4.63 -15.37
C VAL A 330 -16.09 4.99 -14.43
N LEU A 331 -16.39 6.29 -14.33
CA LEU A 331 -17.51 6.79 -13.55
C LEU A 331 -18.39 7.66 -14.43
N LEU A 332 -19.57 7.14 -14.79
CA LEU A 332 -20.56 7.85 -15.60
C LEU A 332 -21.89 7.94 -14.85
N THR A 333 -22.64 9.01 -15.10
CA THR A 333 -23.94 9.29 -14.46
C THR A 333 -24.95 9.76 -15.51
N GLY A 334 -26.23 9.57 -15.23
CA GLY A 334 -27.29 9.92 -16.17
C GLY A 334 -27.31 9.06 -17.43
N ILE A 335 -26.76 7.84 -17.36
CA ILE A 335 -26.73 6.90 -18.48
C ILE A 335 -28.08 6.20 -18.58
N ALA A 336 -28.72 6.33 -19.75
CA ALA A 336 -29.98 5.65 -20.05
C ALA A 336 -29.79 4.13 -20.08
N ALA A 337 -30.81 3.37 -19.70
CA ALA A 337 -30.78 1.91 -19.84
C ALA A 337 -30.65 1.50 -21.33
N PRO A 338 -29.87 0.46 -21.65
CA PRO A 338 -29.72 0.01 -23.02
C PRO A 338 -31.05 -0.48 -23.59
N THR A 339 -31.30 -0.16 -24.86
CA THR A 339 -32.58 -0.47 -25.52
C THR A 339 -32.62 -1.89 -26.09
N GLY A 340 -33.81 -2.48 -26.22
CA GLY A 340 -34.00 -3.74 -26.96
C GLY A 340 -33.35 -4.99 -26.36
N GLY A 341 -33.01 -4.99 -25.07
CA GLY A 341 -32.33 -6.11 -24.41
C GLY A 341 -30.83 -6.17 -24.67
N ALA A 342 -30.26 -5.12 -25.25
CA ALA A 342 -28.83 -4.96 -25.44
C ALA A 342 -28.07 -4.73 -24.13
N THR A 343 -26.75 -4.80 -24.19
CA THR A 343 -25.84 -4.43 -23.10
C THR A 343 -24.93 -3.30 -23.50
N TYR A 344 -24.39 -2.57 -22.52
CA TYR A 344 -23.24 -1.71 -22.79
C TYR A 344 -21.94 -2.50 -22.68
N GLU A 345 -20.98 -2.12 -23.52
CA GLU A 345 -19.60 -2.56 -23.45
C GLU A 345 -18.67 -1.34 -23.43
N ALA A 346 -17.66 -1.41 -22.57
CA ALA A 346 -16.72 -0.32 -22.33
C ALA A 346 -15.38 -0.61 -23.01
N TRP A 347 -14.85 0.40 -23.69
CA TRP A 347 -13.62 0.28 -24.49
C TRP A 347 -12.69 1.46 -24.22
N LEU A 348 -11.40 1.18 -24.11
CA LEU A 348 -10.37 2.19 -24.33
C LEU A 348 -10.03 2.27 -25.81
N THR A 349 -9.67 3.46 -26.28
CA THR A 349 -9.31 3.70 -27.67
C THR A 349 -8.01 4.49 -27.79
N ASP A 350 -7.26 4.26 -28.85
CA ASP A 350 -6.14 5.11 -29.27
C ASP A 350 -6.49 5.79 -30.59
N SER A 351 -6.60 7.12 -30.57
CA SER A 351 -6.94 7.92 -31.74
C SER A 351 -5.90 7.85 -32.86
N GLN A 352 -4.65 7.53 -32.54
CA GLN A 352 -3.56 7.52 -33.52
C GLN A 352 -3.50 6.19 -34.30
N THR A 353 -3.68 5.08 -33.59
CA THR A 353 -3.60 3.73 -34.19
C THR A 353 -4.96 3.13 -34.48
N SER A 354 -6.05 3.74 -34.01
CA SER A 354 -7.39 3.14 -33.98
C SER A 354 -7.44 1.78 -33.27
N THR A 355 -6.46 1.51 -32.39
CA THR A 355 -6.51 0.33 -31.53
C THR A 355 -7.56 0.53 -30.45
N ILE A 356 -8.16 -0.57 -30.04
CA ILE A 356 -9.18 -0.60 -29.01
C ILE A 356 -8.82 -1.66 -27.97
N PHE A 357 -9.36 -1.51 -26.78
CA PHE A 357 -9.18 -2.47 -25.70
C PHE A 357 -10.45 -2.60 -24.87
N THR A 358 -10.97 -3.82 -24.76
CA THR A 358 -12.19 -4.09 -24.00
C THR A 358 -11.93 -4.01 -22.50
N LEU A 359 -12.75 -3.25 -21.80
CA LEU A 359 -12.85 -3.23 -20.34
C LEU A 359 -13.99 -4.14 -19.83
N GLY A 360 -14.77 -4.71 -20.76
CA GLY A 360 -15.84 -5.65 -20.50
C GLY A 360 -17.25 -5.04 -20.51
N GLN A 361 -18.21 -5.91 -20.19
CA GLN A 361 -19.63 -5.59 -20.13
C GLN A 361 -19.95 -4.71 -18.92
N VAL A 362 -20.76 -3.66 -19.13
CA VAL A 362 -21.26 -2.80 -18.05
C VAL A 362 -22.76 -2.55 -18.20
N GLN A 363 -23.42 -2.28 -17.08
CA GLN A 363 -24.83 -1.93 -17.02
C GLN A 363 -25.02 -0.76 -16.06
N PRO A 364 -25.83 0.25 -16.41
CA PRO A 364 -26.19 1.30 -15.48
C PRO A 364 -27.03 0.73 -14.34
N ASP A 365 -26.81 1.25 -13.13
CA ASP A 365 -27.65 0.93 -11.97
C ASP A 365 -29.04 1.58 -12.09
N ALA A 366 -29.87 1.39 -11.05
CA ALA A 366 -31.22 1.95 -11.01
C ALA A 366 -31.29 3.48 -11.12
N ASN A 367 -30.17 4.17 -10.84
CA ASN A 367 -30.04 5.63 -10.91
C ASN A 367 -29.33 6.10 -12.19
N GLY A 368 -29.02 5.19 -13.12
CA GLY A 368 -28.30 5.53 -14.35
C GLY A 368 -26.81 5.77 -14.14
N ARG A 369 -26.20 5.22 -13.08
CA ARG A 369 -24.76 5.30 -12.82
C ARG A 369 -24.05 4.06 -13.36
N ILE A 370 -22.93 4.27 -14.05
CA ILE A 370 -21.96 3.22 -14.39
C ILE A 370 -20.71 3.47 -13.54
N SER A 371 -20.28 2.42 -12.84
CA SER A 371 -19.03 2.38 -12.10
C SER A 371 -18.30 1.10 -12.48
N LEU A 372 -17.19 1.23 -13.20
CA LEU A 372 -16.33 0.11 -13.58
C LEU A 372 -14.91 0.41 -13.12
N GLN A 373 -14.27 -0.59 -12.52
CA GLN A 373 -12.83 -0.59 -12.33
C GLN A 373 -12.24 -1.77 -13.09
N TYR A 374 -11.13 -1.51 -13.76
CA TYR A 374 -10.38 -2.49 -14.51
C TYR A 374 -8.91 -2.34 -14.16
N THR A 375 -8.25 -3.45 -13.87
CA THR A 375 -6.79 -3.52 -13.69
C THR A 375 -6.25 -4.52 -14.69
N ASP A 376 -5.29 -4.09 -15.50
CA ASP A 376 -4.67 -4.96 -16.49
C ASP A 376 -3.83 -6.05 -15.82
N ALA A 377 -4.20 -7.31 -16.01
CA ALA A 377 -3.49 -8.43 -15.39
C ALA A 377 -2.04 -8.59 -15.89
N ASP A 378 -1.74 -8.08 -17.09
CA ASP A 378 -0.40 -8.05 -17.66
C ASP A 378 0.41 -6.80 -17.23
N GLY A 379 -0.20 -5.89 -16.47
CA GLY A 379 0.44 -4.68 -15.96
C GLY A 379 0.81 -3.65 -17.05
N ARG A 380 0.12 -3.66 -18.19
CA ARG A 380 0.36 -2.70 -19.27
C ARG A 380 -0.03 -1.29 -18.81
N ASN A 381 0.78 -0.29 -19.15
CA ASN A 381 0.47 1.10 -18.87
C ASN A 381 -0.66 1.60 -19.81
N LEU A 382 -1.91 1.45 -19.36
CA LEU A 382 -3.11 1.76 -20.13
C LEU A 382 -3.18 3.25 -20.50
N MET A 383 -2.78 4.13 -19.57
CA MET A 383 -2.74 5.59 -19.81
C MET A 383 -1.70 5.99 -20.89
N GLY A 384 -0.61 5.24 -20.99
CA GLY A 384 0.41 5.42 -22.03
C GLY A 384 -0.01 4.89 -23.39
N LEU A 385 -0.90 3.90 -23.43
CA LEU A 385 -1.36 3.24 -24.66
C LEU A 385 -2.61 3.88 -25.25
N TYR A 386 -3.54 4.32 -24.40
CA TYR A 386 -4.87 4.78 -24.83
C TYR A 386 -5.09 6.24 -24.46
N ASP A 387 -5.83 6.95 -25.29
CA ASP A 387 -6.12 8.37 -25.15
C ASP A 387 -7.63 8.69 -25.25
N GLY A 388 -8.47 7.67 -25.42
CA GLY A 388 -9.92 7.82 -25.48
C GLY A 388 -10.68 6.66 -24.85
N PHE A 389 -12.00 6.84 -24.79
CA PHE A 389 -12.95 5.89 -24.25
C PHE A 389 -14.22 5.86 -25.10
N GLN A 390 -14.82 4.69 -25.25
CA GLN A 390 -16.13 4.52 -25.89
C GLN A 390 -17.00 3.55 -25.10
N LEU A 391 -18.29 3.85 -25.06
CA LEU A 391 -19.34 2.98 -24.58
C LEU A 391 -20.26 2.63 -25.74
N THR A 392 -20.29 1.37 -26.15
CA THR A 392 -21.12 0.88 -27.25
C THR A 392 -22.30 0.09 -26.73
N GLN A 393 -23.43 0.10 -27.46
CA GLN A 393 -24.59 -0.72 -27.14
C GLN A 393 -24.61 -1.96 -28.04
N GLU A 394 -24.40 -3.14 -27.47
CA GLU A 394 -24.27 -4.41 -28.19
C GLU A 394 -25.47 -5.34 -27.97
N PRO A 395 -25.98 -6.04 -29.01
CA PRO A 395 -27.12 -6.95 -28.88
C PRO A 395 -26.88 -8.15 -27.96
N GLN A 396 -25.64 -8.64 -27.91
CA GLN A 396 -25.14 -9.67 -27.01
C GLN A 396 -23.70 -9.34 -26.67
N PHE A 397 -23.25 -9.73 -25.48
CA PHE A 397 -21.85 -9.62 -25.12
C PHE A 397 -21.00 -10.44 -26.08
N ASP A 398 -20.02 -9.82 -26.75
CA ASP A 398 -19.03 -10.54 -27.52
C ASP A 398 -17.59 -10.06 -27.22
N ASP A 399 -16.66 -11.01 -27.12
CA ASP A 399 -15.24 -10.69 -26.90
C ASP A 399 -14.56 -10.23 -28.21
N ASN A 400 -15.33 -9.97 -29.28
CA ASN A 400 -14.78 -9.69 -30.60
C ASN A 400 -14.41 -8.19 -30.68
N PRO A 401 -13.22 -7.82 -31.16
CA PRO A 401 -12.74 -6.44 -31.15
C PRO A 401 -13.35 -5.58 -32.27
N THR A 402 -14.63 -5.77 -32.59
CA THR A 402 -15.36 -4.91 -33.54
C THR A 402 -16.49 -4.22 -32.80
N PRO A 403 -16.18 -3.16 -32.03
CA PRO A 403 -17.18 -2.40 -31.30
C PRO A 403 -18.25 -1.89 -32.25
N GLY A 404 -19.49 -1.93 -31.81
CA GLY A 404 -20.62 -1.28 -32.44
C GLY A 404 -20.51 0.23 -32.38
N THR A 405 -21.61 0.92 -32.64
CA THR A 405 -21.62 2.39 -32.62
C THR A 405 -21.52 2.90 -31.18
N ALA A 406 -20.58 3.81 -30.93
CA ALA A 406 -20.45 4.48 -29.64
C ALA A 406 -21.70 5.31 -29.35
N VAL A 407 -22.25 5.15 -28.14
CA VAL A 407 -23.37 5.96 -27.64
C VAL A 407 -22.84 7.07 -26.74
N TYR A 408 -21.73 6.77 -26.04
CA TYR A 408 -20.97 7.74 -25.28
C TYR A 408 -19.50 7.58 -25.63
N SER A 409 -18.80 8.70 -25.81
CA SER A 409 -17.40 8.69 -26.17
C SER A 409 -16.69 9.89 -25.53
N GLY A 410 -15.38 9.72 -25.36
CA GLY A 410 -14.50 10.72 -24.80
C GLY A 410 -13.11 10.56 -25.39
N GLN A 411 -12.42 11.68 -25.58
CA GLN A 411 -11.07 11.71 -26.14
C GLN A 411 -10.26 12.75 -25.40
N GLN A 412 -9.04 12.40 -25.02
CA GLN A 412 -8.11 13.32 -24.38
C GLN A 412 -7.46 14.25 -25.42
N VAL A 413 -7.03 15.41 -24.93
CA VAL A 413 -6.41 16.46 -25.73
C VAL A 413 -4.93 16.17 -26.02
N ALA A 414 -4.53 16.22 -27.29
CA ALA A 414 -3.28 15.65 -27.75
C ALA A 414 -2.02 16.39 -27.27
N ALA A 415 -2.02 17.73 -27.24
CA ALA A 415 -0.83 18.50 -26.89
C ALA A 415 -0.54 18.40 -25.39
N ALA A 416 -1.56 18.59 -24.54
CA ALA A 416 -1.40 18.43 -23.10
C ALA A 416 -1.10 16.97 -22.70
N LEU A 417 -1.74 15.96 -23.32
CA LEU A 417 -1.48 14.54 -23.02
C LEU A 417 -0.05 14.14 -23.33
N SER A 418 0.53 14.64 -24.42
CA SER A 418 1.94 14.39 -24.76
C SER A 418 2.88 14.80 -23.62
N LEU A 419 2.64 15.98 -23.03
CA LEU A 419 3.40 16.48 -21.87
C LEU A 419 3.14 15.62 -20.63
N ILE A 420 1.87 15.31 -20.31
CA ILE A 420 1.52 14.48 -19.15
C ILE A 420 2.20 13.10 -19.23
N ARG A 421 2.25 12.47 -20.41
CA ARG A 421 2.93 11.18 -20.62
C ARG A 421 4.43 11.26 -20.39
N THR A 422 5.06 12.43 -20.50
CA THR A 422 6.48 12.54 -20.10
C THR A 422 6.69 12.44 -18.59
N ILE A 423 5.68 12.79 -17.80
CA ILE A 423 5.72 12.69 -16.34
C ILE A 423 5.44 11.24 -15.89
N THR A 424 4.56 10.53 -16.57
CA THR A 424 3.98 9.27 -16.06
C THR A 424 4.36 8.02 -16.86
N VAL A 425 4.85 8.16 -18.10
CA VAL A 425 5.18 7.05 -19.00
C VAL A 425 6.66 7.03 -19.40
N ALA A 426 7.23 8.15 -19.84
CA ALA A 426 8.63 8.22 -20.30
C ALA A 426 9.28 9.60 -20.10
N GLY A 427 10.37 9.69 -19.35
CA GLY A 427 10.90 10.97 -18.80
C GLY A 427 11.80 11.80 -19.70
N GLY A 428 11.53 11.90 -21.00
CA GLY A 428 12.40 12.65 -21.91
C GLY A 428 13.85 12.15 -21.84
N ASP A 429 14.78 13.01 -21.39
CA ASP A 429 16.21 12.67 -21.20
C ASP A 429 16.52 11.95 -19.86
N ALA A 430 15.53 11.78 -18.97
CA ALA A 430 15.71 11.08 -17.70
C ALA A 430 15.60 9.55 -17.85
N PRO A 431 16.23 8.76 -16.95
CA PRO A 431 16.17 7.30 -16.96
C PRO A 431 14.75 6.73 -16.87
N THR A 432 13.84 7.44 -16.18
CA THR A 432 12.43 7.06 -16.00
C THR A 432 11.51 8.27 -16.11
N ALA A 433 10.20 8.05 -16.22
CA ALA A 433 9.20 9.12 -16.24
C ALA A 433 9.30 10.02 -15.00
N TYR A 434 9.15 11.35 -15.13
CA TYR A 434 9.50 12.27 -14.04
C TYR A 434 8.79 11.98 -12.71
N GLY A 435 7.49 11.69 -12.76
CA GLY A 435 6.66 11.30 -11.64
C GLY A 435 7.06 9.97 -11.02
N LEU A 436 7.21 8.95 -11.86
CA LEU A 436 7.58 7.61 -11.41
C LEU A 436 9.01 7.57 -10.84
N GLY A 437 9.94 8.26 -11.50
CA GLY A 437 11.33 8.40 -11.07
C GLY A 437 11.44 9.09 -9.73
N ALA A 438 10.77 10.23 -9.56
CA ALA A 438 10.71 10.92 -8.26
C ALA A 438 10.25 9.97 -7.15
N ARG A 439 9.16 9.21 -7.37
CA ARG A 439 8.62 8.28 -6.39
C ARG A 439 9.60 7.16 -6.04
N LEU A 440 10.16 6.49 -7.04
CA LEU A 440 11.07 5.36 -6.83
C LEU A 440 12.37 5.79 -6.13
N GLN A 441 12.92 6.95 -6.51
CA GLN A 441 14.12 7.49 -5.87
C GLN A 441 13.83 7.93 -4.42
N ALA A 442 12.65 8.50 -4.16
CA ALA A 442 12.23 8.88 -2.80
C ALA A 442 12.00 7.66 -1.88
N GLU A 443 11.48 6.56 -2.40
CA GLU A 443 11.38 5.28 -1.66
C GLU A 443 12.76 4.74 -1.30
N GLU A 444 13.75 4.86 -2.19
CA GLU A 444 15.15 4.50 -1.89
C GLU A 444 15.76 5.44 -0.85
N LEU A 445 15.49 6.74 -0.93
CA LEU A 445 15.94 7.71 0.05
C LEU A 445 15.39 7.39 1.45
N LEU A 446 14.12 7.00 1.56
CA LEU A 446 13.51 6.62 2.83
C LEU A 446 14.20 5.38 3.44
N ARG A 447 14.58 4.39 2.62
CA ARG A 447 15.38 3.24 3.10
C ARG A 447 16.75 3.67 3.63
N HIS A 448 17.41 4.61 2.95
CA HIS A 448 18.67 5.14 3.46
C HIS A 448 18.51 5.97 4.74
N ALA A 449 17.40 6.68 4.90
CA ALA A 449 17.06 7.33 6.16
C ALA A 449 16.91 6.32 7.33
N GLU A 450 16.28 5.17 7.07
CA GLU A 450 16.20 4.06 8.06
C GLU A 450 17.58 3.47 8.38
N PHE A 451 18.48 3.38 7.40
CA PHE A 451 19.85 2.94 7.66
C PHE A 451 20.67 3.96 8.46
N VAL A 452 20.47 5.26 8.24
CA VAL A 452 21.06 6.32 9.08
C VAL A 452 20.57 6.19 10.54
N GLN A 453 19.28 5.98 10.76
CA GLN A 453 18.71 5.72 12.09
C GLN A 453 19.33 4.47 12.73
N THR A 454 19.39 3.36 11.99
CA THR A 454 19.98 2.10 12.47
C THR A 454 21.45 2.27 12.84
N ALA A 455 22.22 3.00 12.03
CA ALA A 455 23.63 3.28 12.31
C ALA A 455 23.80 4.14 13.57
N TYR A 456 22.91 5.12 13.79
CA TYR A 456 22.88 5.91 15.02
C TYR A 456 22.62 5.04 16.25
N ASP A 457 21.62 4.15 16.20
CA ASP A 457 21.26 3.26 17.33
C ASP A 457 22.38 2.25 17.65
N LEU A 458 23.10 1.79 16.62
CA LEU A 458 24.27 0.91 16.75
C LEU A 458 25.56 1.65 17.09
N LEU A 459 25.51 2.97 17.25
CA LEU A 459 26.67 3.82 17.54
C LEU A 459 27.78 3.73 16.47
N SER A 460 27.40 3.59 15.20
CA SER A 460 28.32 3.52 14.05
C SER A 460 28.31 4.83 13.25
N ILE A 461 29.29 5.72 13.52
CA ILE A 461 29.41 6.99 12.77
C ILE A 461 29.75 6.74 11.29
N ALA A 462 30.59 5.75 11.00
CA ALA A 462 31.01 5.44 9.64
C ALA A 462 29.84 4.97 8.76
N ASP A 463 28.94 4.14 9.31
CA ASP A 463 27.76 3.70 8.56
C ASP A 463 26.73 4.83 8.42
N ALA A 464 26.59 5.70 9.42
CA ALA A 464 25.73 6.88 9.34
C ALA A 464 26.22 7.86 8.26
N GLN A 465 27.53 8.11 8.19
CA GLN A 465 28.16 8.96 7.16
C GLN A 465 27.97 8.37 5.75
N ARG A 466 28.19 7.06 5.58
CA ARG A 466 27.97 6.38 4.28
C ARG A 466 26.52 6.54 3.81
N HIS A 467 25.55 6.31 4.69
CA HIS A 467 24.15 6.43 4.29
C HIS A 467 23.68 7.88 4.16
N ALA A 468 24.31 8.84 4.85
CA ALA A 468 24.10 10.26 4.59
C ALA A 468 24.63 10.69 3.21
N GLU A 469 25.80 10.18 2.78
CA GLU A 469 26.30 10.37 1.41
C GLU A 469 25.29 9.82 0.38
N HIS A 470 24.79 8.61 0.59
CA HIS A 470 23.80 8.00 -0.29
C HIS A 470 22.54 8.86 -0.44
N ILE A 471 22.05 9.45 0.66
CA ILE A 471 20.91 10.37 0.67
C ILE A 471 21.22 11.61 -0.18
N ILE A 472 22.39 12.21 -0.03
CA ILE A 472 22.81 13.37 -0.82
C ILE A 472 22.86 13.01 -2.32
N ASN A 473 23.49 11.89 -2.65
CA ASN A 473 23.62 11.41 -4.03
C ASN A 473 22.25 11.09 -4.67
N LEU A 474 21.29 10.56 -3.89
CA LEU A 474 19.90 10.35 -4.32
C LEU A 474 19.13 11.65 -4.51
N LEU A 475 19.35 12.65 -3.66
CA LEU A 475 18.66 13.94 -3.76
C LEU A 475 19.11 14.72 -4.99
N GLU A 476 20.42 14.82 -5.22
CA GLU A 476 20.96 15.71 -6.25
C GLU A 476 21.19 15.05 -7.61
N GLY A 477 21.49 13.75 -7.64
CA GLY A 477 21.93 13.07 -8.86
C GLY A 477 23.35 13.45 -9.28
N GLU A 478 23.84 12.86 -10.38
CA GLU A 478 25.26 12.95 -10.82
C GLU A 478 25.72 14.37 -11.18
N ASN A 479 24.77 15.26 -11.50
CA ASN A 479 25.04 16.67 -11.80
C ASN A 479 24.92 17.57 -10.56
N GLY A 480 24.71 16.98 -9.39
CA GLY A 480 24.63 17.65 -8.10
C GLY A 480 25.91 18.36 -7.69
N ALA A 481 25.77 19.41 -6.87
CA ALA A 481 26.92 20.15 -6.35
C ALA A 481 27.75 19.35 -5.33
N HIS A 482 27.09 18.46 -4.60
CA HIS A 482 27.65 17.62 -3.55
C HIS A 482 27.70 16.14 -3.95
N PHE A 483 27.33 15.81 -5.19
CA PHE A 483 27.42 14.44 -5.68
C PHE A 483 28.87 13.94 -5.65
N GLY A 484 29.12 12.81 -5.00
CA GLY A 484 30.46 12.25 -4.94
C GLY A 484 30.71 11.28 -3.79
N ASP A 485 32.00 11.02 -3.57
CA ASP A 485 32.53 10.32 -2.39
C ASP A 485 32.77 11.36 -1.28
N LEU A 486 31.80 11.49 -0.40
CA LEU A 486 31.79 12.44 0.72
C LEU A 486 32.39 11.82 1.98
N ASP A 487 32.25 10.51 2.20
CA ASP A 487 32.86 9.81 3.33
C ASP A 487 34.38 9.55 3.12
N GLY A 488 34.84 9.54 1.87
CA GLY A 488 36.24 9.40 1.48
C GLY A 488 36.81 7.98 1.63
N VAL A 489 35.95 6.99 1.86
CA VAL A 489 36.34 5.61 2.20
C VAL A 489 35.96 4.63 1.08
N HIS A 490 34.83 4.81 0.41
CA HIS A 490 34.27 3.79 -0.49
C HIS A 490 34.23 4.19 -1.98
N GLY A 491 34.73 5.37 -2.34
CA GLY A 491 34.49 5.94 -3.66
C GLY A 491 33.04 6.38 -3.80
N THR A 492 32.69 7.00 -4.92
CA THR A 492 31.32 7.51 -5.11
C THR A 492 30.31 6.37 -5.14
N GLN A 493 29.38 6.38 -4.18
CA GLN A 493 28.29 5.40 -4.11
C GLN A 493 26.95 6.07 -4.41
N ASN A 494 26.28 5.63 -5.47
CA ASN A 494 24.94 6.09 -5.79
C ASN A 494 23.97 4.89 -5.81
N PRO A 495 23.08 4.76 -4.82
CA PRO A 495 22.04 3.74 -4.84
C PRO A 495 20.89 4.07 -5.81
N GLY A 496 20.84 5.30 -6.31
CA GLY A 496 19.84 5.77 -7.26
C GLY A 496 20.16 5.49 -8.73
N ASP A 497 19.41 6.14 -9.61
CA ASP A 497 19.56 6.01 -11.07
C ASP A 497 20.47 7.08 -11.71
N GLY A 498 21.07 7.94 -10.89
CA GLY A 498 21.95 9.03 -11.33
C GLY A 498 21.25 10.33 -11.68
N PHE A 499 19.91 10.37 -11.77
CA PHE A 499 19.20 11.60 -12.15
C PHE A 499 18.92 12.54 -10.98
N GLY A 500 18.54 11.97 -9.83
CA GLY A 500 18.29 12.71 -8.58
C GLY A 500 16.82 13.08 -8.36
N ILE A 501 16.38 13.07 -7.10
CA ILE A 501 15.01 13.40 -6.69
C ILE A 501 14.68 14.88 -6.99
N ILE A 502 15.57 15.81 -6.67
CA ILE A 502 15.34 17.25 -6.89
C ILE A 502 15.15 17.54 -8.39
N PRO A 503 16.02 17.05 -9.30
CA PRO A 503 15.77 17.15 -10.73
C PRO A 503 14.47 16.50 -11.18
N TYR A 504 14.14 15.29 -10.69
CA TYR A 504 12.87 14.62 -11.05
C TYR A 504 11.64 15.44 -10.65
N VAL A 505 11.61 15.94 -9.42
CA VAL A 505 10.50 16.73 -8.88
C VAL A 505 10.37 18.08 -9.62
N THR A 506 11.50 18.71 -9.95
CA THR A 506 11.54 19.96 -10.72
C THR A 506 10.96 19.76 -12.13
N GLN A 507 11.43 18.74 -12.85
CA GLN A 507 10.94 18.44 -14.19
C GLN A 507 9.46 18.03 -14.18
N MET A 508 9.00 17.30 -13.16
CA MET A 508 7.59 16.98 -12.97
C MET A 508 6.74 18.25 -12.83
N GLN A 509 7.17 19.19 -11.97
CA GLN A 509 6.48 20.45 -11.75
C GLN A 509 6.41 21.30 -13.03
N GLU A 510 7.55 21.55 -13.67
CA GLU A 510 7.63 22.38 -14.89
C GLU A 510 6.80 21.80 -16.05
N THR A 511 6.83 20.48 -16.19
CA THR A 511 6.06 19.78 -17.23
C THR A 511 4.56 19.84 -16.93
N ALA A 512 4.15 19.70 -15.66
CA ALA A 512 2.74 19.82 -15.27
C ALA A 512 2.20 21.23 -15.53
N VAL A 513 3.00 22.26 -15.26
CA VAL A 513 2.65 23.67 -15.58
C VAL A 513 2.56 23.86 -17.10
N SER A 514 3.49 23.27 -17.86
CA SER A 514 3.45 23.33 -19.33
C SER A 514 2.20 22.66 -19.90
N ALA A 515 1.79 21.52 -19.32
CA ALA A 515 0.56 20.81 -19.73
C ALA A 515 -0.70 21.64 -19.43
N ALA A 516 -0.76 22.34 -18.29
CA ALA A 516 -1.87 23.24 -17.96
C ALA A 516 -1.96 24.48 -18.85
N ASN A 517 -0.83 24.94 -19.40
CA ASN A 517 -0.75 26.06 -20.33
C ASN A 517 -0.87 25.64 -21.81
N ALA A 518 -1.02 24.35 -22.09
CA ALA A 518 -1.23 23.86 -23.45
C ALA A 518 -2.52 24.46 -24.03
N PRO A 519 -2.57 24.77 -25.33
CA PRO A 519 -3.71 25.43 -25.95
C PRO A 519 -5.01 24.62 -25.88
N ASP A 520 -4.90 23.30 -25.66
CA ASP A 520 -6.00 22.35 -25.55
C ASP A 520 -6.26 21.88 -24.11
N ALA A 521 -5.57 22.44 -23.10
CA ALA A 521 -5.70 22.00 -21.70
C ALA A 521 -7.15 22.05 -21.19
N THR A 522 -7.61 20.96 -20.60
CA THR A 522 -8.93 20.86 -19.96
C THR A 522 -8.91 21.46 -18.55
N ASN A 523 -10.09 21.76 -17.99
CA ASN A 523 -10.20 22.20 -16.60
C ASN A 523 -9.60 21.19 -15.61
N ALA A 524 -9.74 19.89 -15.88
CA ALA A 524 -9.14 18.83 -15.06
C ALA A 524 -7.62 18.95 -15.06
N ILE A 525 -7.00 19.15 -16.23
CA ILE A 525 -5.55 19.35 -16.36
C ILE A 525 -5.09 20.57 -15.55
N GLN A 526 -5.81 21.70 -15.64
CA GLN A 526 -5.47 22.93 -14.91
C GLN A 526 -5.58 22.74 -13.37
N ILE A 527 -6.65 22.11 -12.90
CA ILE A 527 -6.87 21.83 -11.47
C ILE A 527 -5.79 20.90 -10.94
N HIS A 528 -5.60 19.74 -11.59
CA HIS A 528 -4.64 18.75 -11.09
C HIS A 528 -3.19 19.20 -11.25
N SER A 529 -2.86 20.03 -12.25
CA SER A 529 -1.53 20.67 -12.33
C SER A 529 -1.26 21.57 -11.11
N THR A 530 -2.25 22.33 -10.64
CA THR A 530 -2.11 23.14 -9.42
C THR A 530 -1.79 22.26 -8.20
N HIS A 531 -2.44 21.10 -8.10
CA HIS A 531 -2.16 20.11 -7.06
C HIS A 531 -0.75 19.52 -7.15
N VAL A 532 -0.27 19.23 -8.36
CA VAL A 532 1.13 18.79 -8.59
C VAL A 532 2.11 19.85 -8.11
N VAL A 533 1.88 21.13 -8.45
CA VAL A 533 2.77 22.24 -8.04
C VAL A 533 2.86 22.34 -6.52
N LEU A 534 1.71 22.32 -5.82
CA LEU A 534 1.69 22.41 -4.36
C LEU A 534 2.47 21.26 -3.69
N ALA A 535 2.22 20.02 -4.13
CA ALA A 535 2.89 18.86 -3.57
C ALA A 535 4.39 18.80 -3.90
N THR A 536 4.79 19.26 -5.09
CA THR A 536 6.20 19.32 -5.49
C THR A 536 6.96 20.46 -4.78
N ASP A 537 6.32 21.60 -4.51
CA ASP A 537 6.91 22.68 -3.69
C ASP A 537 7.22 22.20 -2.27
N ASN A 538 6.28 21.46 -1.66
CA ASN A 538 6.50 20.83 -0.36
C ASN A 538 7.66 19.82 -0.41
N ALA A 539 7.66 18.93 -1.41
CA ALA A 539 8.71 17.93 -1.58
C ALA A 539 10.10 18.56 -1.73
N LEU A 540 10.23 19.65 -2.51
CA LEU A 540 11.50 20.38 -2.67
C LEU A 540 11.94 21.05 -1.37
N ALA A 541 11.00 21.62 -0.59
CA ALA A 541 11.31 22.21 0.70
C ALA A 541 11.80 21.17 1.71
N TRP A 542 11.17 19.99 1.76
CA TRP A 542 11.60 18.88 2.61
C TRP A 542 12.92 18.25 2.13
N ALA A 543 13.13 18.14 0.82
CA ALA A 543 14.40 17.70 0.24
C ALA A 543 15.59 18.56 0.72
N ALA A 544 15.42 19.88 0.78
CA ALA A 544 16.44 20.78 1.29
C ALA A 544 16.77 20.52 2.77
N GLN A 545 15.75 20.26 3.61
CA GLN A 545 15.96 19.93 5.04
C GLN A 545 16.73 18.61 5.21
N ILE A 546 16.41 17.60 4.40
CA ILE A 546 17.09 16.30 4.41
C ILE A 546 18.55 16.47 3.96
N GLN A 547 18.77 17.22 2.87
CA GLN A 547 20.11 17.49 2.35
C GLN A 547 21.00 18.18 3.39
N ASP A 548 20.50 19.26 4.01
CA ASP A 548 21.24 20.00 5.04
C ASP A 548 21.62 19.08 6.21
N ALA A 549 20.67 18.29 6.70
CA ALA A 549 20.91 17.34 7.79
C ALA A 549 21.92 16.24 7.40
N ALA A 550 21.82 15.69 6.19
CA ALA A 550 22.75 14.68 5.71
C ALA A 550 24.18 15.22 5.61
N LEU A 551 24.37 16.45 5.12
CA LEU A 551 25.67 17.10 5.09
C LEU A 551 26.27 17.27 6.50
N GLN A 552 25.43 17.60 7.49
CA GLN A 552 25.91 17.66 8.89
C GLN A 552 26.32 16.29 9.46
N ILE A 553 25.68 15.20 9.03
CA ILE A 553 26.08 13.85 9.44
C ILE A 553 27.41 13.46 8.81
N VAL A 554 27.61 13.79 7.52
CA VAL A 554 28.89 13.58 6.82
C VAL A 554 30.05 14.26 7.57
N ASP A 555 29.87 15.52 7.97
CA ASP A 555 30.92 16.32 8.64
C ASP A 555 31.12 16.00 10.13
N ALA A 556 30.24 15.21 10.75
CA ALA A 556 30.28 14.95 12.20
C ALA A 556 31.48 14.09 12.61
N ALA A 557 32.08 14.40 13.76
CA ALA A 557 33.23 13.66 14.29
C ALA A 557 32.80 12.49 15.16
N THR A 558 31.62 12.56 15.78
CA THR A 558 31.12 11.53 16.70
C THR A 558 29.63 11.28 16.54
N VAL A 559 29.18 10.07 16.90
CA VAL A 559 27.75 9.72 16.90
C VAL A 559 26.92 10.63 17.81
N GLY A 560 27.50 11.13 18.90
CA GLY A 560 26.78 12.02 19.82
C GLY A 560 26.31 13.33 19.18
N GLU A 561 26.92 13.75 18.07
CA GLU A 561 26.63 14.99 17.37
C GLU A 561 25.47 14.86 16.37
N ILE A 562 25.15 13.64 15.91
CA ILE A 562 24.25 13.45 14.76
C ILE A 562 22.77 13.27 15.10
N GLY A 563 22.42 13.08 16.37
CA GLY A 563 21.05 12.76 16.80
C GLY A 563 19.95 13.67 16.22
N PRO A 564 20.07 15.02 16.30
CA PRO A 564 19.08 15.93 15.72
C PRO A 564 18.95 15.81 14.21
N TYR A 565 20.03 15.49 13.50
CA TYR A 565 20.03 15.34 12.05
C TYR A 565 19.41 14.01 11.61
N VAL A 566 19.62 12.94 12.38
CA VAL A 566 18.97 11.64 12.18
C VAL A 566 17.44 11.79 12.28
N GLU A 567 16.95 12.47 13.32
CA GLU A 567 15.52 12.75 13.48
C GLU A 567 14.97 13.59 12.32
N THR A 568 15.72 14.61 11.90
CA THR A 568 15.38 15.49 10.76
C THR A 568 15.24 14.67 9.47
N ILE A 569 16.23 13.85 9.14
CA ILE A 569 16.22 12.98 7.96
C ILE A 569 15.03 12.01 8.02
N SER A 570 14.83 11.32 9.14
CA SER A 570 13.73 10.33 9.27
C SER A 570 12.36 10.99 9.07
N ARG A 571 12.11 12.12 9.74
CA ARG A 571 10.85 12.84 9.63
C ARG A 571 10.61 13.34 8.21
N PHE A 572 11.55 14.10 7.66
CA PHE A 572 11.34 14.77 6.39
C PHE A 572 11.37 13.82 5.20
N SER A 573 12.04 12.67 5.29
CA SER A 573 11.98 11.64 4.24
C SER A 573 10.57 11.05 4.11
N GLN A 574 9.87 10.86 5.23
CA GLN A 574 8.47 10.41 5.24
C GLN A 574 7.55 11.48 4.65
N LEU A 575 7.73 12.75 5.03
CA LEU A 575 6.96 13.87 4.49
C LEU A 575 7.22 14.05 2.99
N LEU A 576 8.48 13.99 2.55
CA LEU A 576 8.87 14.09 1.15
C LEU A 576 8.14 13.08 0.27
N LEU A 577 8.01 11.83 0.73
CA LEU A 577 7.30 10.80 -0.03
C LEU A 577 5.78 10.96 0.09
N ASN A 578 5.25 11.05 1.32
CA ASN A 578 3.82 10.84 1.60
C ASN A 578 3.03 12.13 1.85
N GLY A 579 3.68 13.22 2.25
CA GLY A 579 3.05 14.42 2.77
C GLY A 579 2.80 14.38 4.28
N ALA A 580 2.15 15.42 4.81
CA ALA A 580 1.71 15.52 6.20
C ALA A 580 0.30 16.10 6.26
N ASP A 581 -0.60 15.42 6.97
CA ASP A 581 -1.89 15.98 7.36
C ASP A 581 -1.65 17.17 8.32
N GLY A 582 -1.61 18.38 7.75
CA GLY A 582 -1.27 19.61 8.45
C GLY A 582 -2.44 20.20 9.21
N ASN A 583 -3.66 19.85 8.81
CA ASN A 583 -4.90 20.37 9.38
C ASN A 583 -5.58 19.38 10.35
N GLY A 584 -5.09 18.13 10.39
CA GLY A 584 -5.55 17.07 11.29
C GLY A 584 -6.90 16.46 10.90
N ASP A 585 -7.33 16.60 9.65
CA ASP A 585 -8.60 16.07 9.14
C ASP A 585 -8.51 14.59 8.72
N GLY A 586 -7.34 13.98 8.86
CA GLY A 586 -7.07 12.60 8.49
C GLY A 586 -6.85 12.41 6.99
N GLU A 587 -6.83 13.50 6.21
CA GLU A 587 -6.53 13.53 4.79
C GLU A 587 -5.13 14.14 4.57
N ILE A 588 -4.50 13.81 3.45
CA ILE A 588 -3.35 14.57 2.95
C ILE A 588 -3.85 15.28 1.71
N ALA A 589 -4.32 16.51 1.89
CA ALA A 589 -4.75 17.33 0.77
C ALA A 589 -3.59 17.56 -0.21
N PRO A 590 -3.83 17.96 -1.45
CA PRO A 590 -2.76 18.34 -2.36
C PRO A 590 -1.80 19.41 -1.81
N ALA A 591 -2.32 20.33 -0.99
CA ALA A 591 -1.52 21.36 -0.31
C ALA A 591 -0.60 20.80 0.80
N GLU A 592 -0.86 19.57 1.22
CA GLU A 592 -0.21 18.83 2.29
C GLU A 592 0.62 17.64 1.76
N GLY A 593 0.51 17.38 0.45
CA GLY A 593 1.07 16.22 -0.23
C GLY A 593 2.57 16.30 -0.46
N GLY A 594 3.18 15.12 -0.61
CA GLY A 594 4.55 14.92 -1.08
C GLY A 594 4.59 14.36 -2.51
N ILE A 595 5.69 13.69 -2.86
CA ILE A 595 5.94 13.14 -4.20
C ILE A 595 4.86 12.16 -4.65
N PHE A 596 4.33 11.33 -3.74
CA PHE A 596 3.27 10.39 -4.08
C PHE A 596 1.99 11.11 -4.54
N THR A 597 1.56 12.13 -3.81
CA THR A 597 0.41 12.97 -4.18
C THR A 597 0.65 13.67 -5.52
N ALA A 598 1.83 14.25 -5.72
CA ALA A 598 2.19 14.86 -7.00
C ALA A 598 2.07 13.84 -8.15
N TYR A 599 2.63 12.64 -7.98
CA TYR A 599 2.54 11.58 -8.98
C TYR A 599 1.10 11.16 -9.28
N GLN A 600 0.27 10.92 -8.26
CA GLN A 600 -1.14 10.56 -8.48
C GLN A 600 -1.91 11.63 -9.26
N HIS A 601 -1.69 12.91 -8.92
CA HIS A 601 -2.37 14.00 -9.60
C HIS A 601 -1.96 14.15 -11.06
N THR A 602 -0.75 13.72 -11.44
CA THR A 602 -0.35 13.67 -12.86
C THR A 602 -1.14 12.62 -13.65
N GLN A 603 -1.59 11.54 -13.01
CA GLN A 603 -2.48 10.54 -13.64
C GLN A 603 -3.90 11.10 -13.80
N TYR A 604 -4.38 11.86 -12.83
CA TYR A 604 -5.69 12.53 -12.91
C TYR A 604 -5.73 13.63 -13.99
N MET A 605 -4.60 14.27 -14.29
CA MET A 605 -4.50 15.16 -15.45
C MET A 605 -4.81 14.43 -16.77
N ALA A 606 -4.56 13.12 -16.86
CA ALA A 606 -4.86 12.32 -18.05
C ALA A 606 -6.33 11.85 -18.13
N ALA A 607 -7.20 12.22 -17.18
CA ALA A 607 -8.58 11.77 -17.15
C ALA A 607 -9.38 12.19 -18.39
N VAL A 608 -10.09 11.25 -19.00
CA VAL A 608 -10.86 11.45 -20.24
C VAL A 608 -12.29 11.84 -19.89
N PRO A 609 -12.76 13.06 -20.25
CA PRO A 609 -14.16 13.43 -20.12
C PRO A 609 -15.00 12.67 -21.15
N VAL A 610 -16.14 12.13 -20.71
CA VAL A 610 -17.05 11.34 -21.56
C VAL A 610 -18.34 12.12 -21.77
N SER A 611 -18.80 12.19 -23.01
CA SER A 611 -20.04 12.85 -23.42
C SER A 611 -20.93 11.90 -24.24
N GLY A 612 -22.23 12.16 -24.24
CA GLY A 612 -23.17 11.46 -25.14
C GLY A 612 -23.05 11.95 -26.58
N GLU A 613 -23.14 11.03 -27.54
CA GLU A 613 -23.29 11.38 -28.95
C GLU A 613 -24.73 11.88 -29.23
N GLN A 614 -24.87 12.96 -30.02
CA GLN A 614 -26.18 13.52 -30.41
C GLN A 614 -26.83 12.73 -31.54
#